data_AF-A0A1I7C203-F1
#
_entry.id   AF-A0A1I7C203-F1
#
_cell.length_a   1.000
_cell.length_b   1.000
_cell.length_c   1.000
_cell.angle_alpha   90.00
_cell.angle_beta   90.00
_cell.angle_gamma   90.00
#
_symmetry.space_group_name_H-M   'P 1'
#
loop_
_entity.id
_entity.type
_entity.pdbx_description
1 polymer ?
#
loop_
_entity_poly.entity_id
_entity_poly.type
_entity_poly.pdbx_seq_one_letter_code
_entity_poly.pdbx_strand_id
1 'polypeptide(L)'
;MPQEHNTPSLYEMLTGHFTGGLSLNLVSEENQVILSVLDNMQRILNCRAGTLPVPLAPEKRDMLRRQAPLPQAVITQTQQQLARLDKLPPDWNIVYSRQLIEQARVLWPEQAKSMALHWQQQLNAAALPTERLNGWYQGMMRLQKLSDRLNVLDEQKGKYMTVSELKSAVFSTMQSFNQSIPAEEQLRILSENPAGVPLPAAARAQLEMHLKQLTARYAAIKQTASE
;
A
#
# COMPACT_ATOMS: atom_id res chain seq x y z
N MET A 1 -35.59 -15.82 -36.47
CA MET A 1 -35.14 -14.89 -35.44
C MET A 1 -34.41 -15.72 -34.39
N PRO A 2 -33.09 -15.58 -34.19
CA PRO A 2 -32.43 -16.31 -33.11
C PRO A 2 -32.87 -15.69 -31.79
N GLN A 3 -33.27 -16.53 -30.83
CA GLN A 3 -33.60 -16.08 -29.49
C GLN A 3 -32.33 -15.54 -28.83
N GLU A 4 -32.36 -14.29 -28.39
CA GLU A 4 -31.29 -13.75 -27.55
C GLU A 4 -31.29 -14.51 -26.23
N HIS A 5 -30.25 -15.31 -26.00
CA HIS A 5 -30.06 -16.00 -24.73
C HIS A 5 -29.69 -14.98 -23.66
N ASN A 6 -30.71 -14.43 -23.00
CA ASN A 6 -30.58 -13.45 -21.93
C ASN A 6 -30.21 -14.15 -20.60
N THR A 7 -29.11 -14.89 -20.61
CA THR A 7 -28.66 -15.70 -19.48
C THR A 7 -27.38 -15.12 -18.87
N PRO A 8 -27.26 -15.08 -17.53
CA PRO A 8 -26.03 -14.71 -16.85
C PRO A 8 -24.88 -15.67 -17.22
N SER A 9 -23.65 -15.27 -16.94
CA SER A 9 -22.51 -16.07 -17.39
C SER A 9 -22.41 -17.39 -16.64
N LEU A 10 -21.68 -18.33 -17.25
CA LEU A 10 -21.48 -19.67 -16.71
C LEU A 10 -20.96 -19.64 -15.26
N TYR A 11 -20.19 -18.63 -14.88
CA TYR A 11 -19.70 -18.50 -13.52
C TYR A 11 -20.82 -18.27 -12.50
N GLU A 12 -21.71 -17.31 -12.75
CA GLU A 12 -22.81 -17.00 -11.81
C GLU A 12 -23.83 -18.14 -11.79
N MET A 13 -24.06 -18.81 -12.93
CA MET A 13 -24.88 -20.02 -12.98
C MET A 13 -24.32 -21.16 -12.13
N LEU A 14 -22.99 -21.31 -12.07
CA LEU A 14 -22.34 -22.38 -11.29
C LEU A 14 -22.20 -22.03 -9.80
N THR A 15 -22.03 -20.76 -9.46
CA THR A 15 -21.79 -20.31 -8.08
C THR A 15 -23.07 -19.86 -7.38
N GLY A 16 -24.13 -19.56 -8.12
CA GLY A 16 -25.43 -19.08 -7.61
C GLY A 16 -25.43 -17.64 -7.10
N HIS A 17 -24.31 -16.91 -7.24
CA HIS A 17 -24.12 -15.57 -6.68
C HIS A 17 -23.28 -14.69 -7.61
N PHE A 18 -23.54 -13.38 -7.60
CA PHE A 18 -22.67 -12.36 -8.18
C PHE A 18 -21.48 -12.06 -7.27
N THR A 19 -20.48 -11.38 -7.82
CA THR A 19 -19.32 -10.88 -7.09
C THR A 19 -19.78 -9.98 -5.94
N GLY A 20 -19.37 -10.29 -4.71
CA GLY A 20 -19.86 -9.62 -3.49
C GLY A 20 -20.97 -10.34 -2.73
N GLY A 21 -21.38 -11.54 -3.17
CA GLY A 21 -22.27 -12.43 -2.40
C GLY A 21 -23.77 -12.21 -2.62
N LEU A 22 -24.16 -11.37 -3.57
CA LEU A 22 -25.56 -11.17 -3.95
C LEU A 22 -26.09 -12.40 -4.70
N SER A 23 -27.15 -13.05 -4.19
CA SER A 23 -27.70 -14.27 -4.79
C SER A 23 -28.38 -13.99 -6.14
N LEU A 24 -28.15 -14.88 -7.11
CA LEU A 24 -28.68 -14.76 -8.48
C LEU A 24 -30.21 -14.66 -8.52
N ASN A 25 -30.88 -15.43 -7.66
CA ASN A 25 -32.34 -15.52 -7.59
C ASN A 25 -33.02 -14.28 -6.98
N LEU A 26 -32.25 -13.35 -6.42
CA LEU A 26 -32.75 -12.10 -5.81
C LEU A 26 -32.71 -10.91 -6.78
N VAL A 27 -32.25 -11.13 -8.01
CA VAL A 27 -32.06 -10.10 -9.05
C VAL A 27 -32.98 -10.39 -10.23
N SER A 28 -33.61 -9.37 -10.81
CA SER A 28 -34.44 -9.53 -12.03
C SER A 28 -33.61 -9.96 -13.24
N GLU A 29 -34.17 -10.75 -14.15
CA GLU A 29 -33.45 -11.32 -15.31
C GLU A 29 -32.72 -10.26 -16.16
N GLU A 30 -33.35 -9.11 -16.39
CA GLU A 30 -32.75 -7.98 -17.10
C GLU A 30 -31.50 -7.43 -16.38
N ASN A 31 -31.56 -7.33 -15.05
CA ASN A 31 -30.44 -6.88 -14.24
C ASN A 31 -29.38 -7.97 -14.04
N GLN A 32 -29.75 -9.25 -14.09
CA GLN A 32 -28.80 -10.36 -13.99
C GLN A 32 -27.80 -10.33 -15.14
N VAL A 33 -28.24 -10.01 -16.35
CA VAL A 33 -27.37 -9.93 -17.52
C VAL A 33 -26.46 -8.71 -17.44
N ILE A 34 -26.98 -7.54 -17.05
CA ILE A 34 -26.20 -6.33 -16.86
C ILE A 34 -25.12 -6.54 -15.77
N LEU A 35 -25.50 -7.10 -14.63
CA LEU A 35 -24.56 -7.40 -13.54
C LEU A 35 -23.57 -8.49 -13.91
N SER A 36 -23.99 -9.52 -14.65
CA SER A 36 -23.09 -10.56 -15.16
C SER A 36 -22.08 -9.99 -16.16
N VAL A 37 -22.47 -9.09 -17.05
CA VAL A 37 -21.57 -8.42 -17.98
C VAL A 37 -20.60 -7.52 -17.22
N LEU A 38 -21.08 -6.76 -16.25
CA LEU A 38 -20.23 -5.94 -15.38
C LEU A 38 -19.26 -6.79 -14.56
N ASP A 39 -19.69 -7.92 -14.01
CA ASP A 39 -18.87 -8.86 -13.26
C ASP A 39 -17.83 -9.54 -14.14
N ASN A 40 -18.18 -9.88 -15.39
CA ASN A 40 -17.23 -10.43 -16.34
C ASN A 40 -16.25 -9.39 -16.82
N MET A 41 -16.70 -8.17 -17.11
CA MET A 41 -15.80 -7.06 -17.40
C MET A 41 -14.90 -6.80 -16.21
N GLN A 42 -15.42 -6.78 -14.99
CA GLN A 42 -14.63 -6.62 -13.78
C GLN A 42 -13.67 -7.79 -13.60
N ARG A 43 -14.05 -9.05 -13.85
CA ARG A 43 -13.13 -10.20 -13.82
C ARG A 43 -12.06 -10.12 -14.90
N ILE A 44 -12.39 -9.71 -16.12
CA ILE A 44 -11.42 -9.56 -17.22
C ILE A 44 -10.46 -8.41 -16.91
N LEU A 45 -11.00 -7.29 -16.44
CA LEU A 45 -10.23 -6.14 -15.97
C LEU A 45 -9.38 -6.54 -14.76
N ASN A 46 -9.88 -7.34 -13.83
CA ASN A 46 -9.16 -7.85 -12.65
C ASN A 46 -8.08 -8.88 -13.02
N CYS A 47 -8.33 -9.73 -14.02
CA CYS A 47 -7.35 -10.65 -14.61
C CYS A 47 -6.23 -9.90 -15.32
N ARG A 48 -6.51 -8.70 -15.87
CA ARG A 48 -5.52 -7.84 -16.54
C ARG A 48 -4.88 -6.80 -15.61
N ALA A 49 -5.56 -6.42 -14.53
CA ALA A 49 -5.15 -5.39 -13.56
C ALA A 49 -4.69 -5.97 -12.22
N GLY A 50 -4.38 -7.28 -12.17
CA GLY A 50 -3.67 -7.88 -11.05
C GLY A 50 -4.41 -7.80 -9.72
N THR A 51 -5.64 -8.33 -9.62
CA THR A 51 -6.17 -8.66 -8.29
C THR A 51 -5.19 -9.59 -7.58
N LEU A 52 -4.96 -9.32 -6.29
CA LEU A 52 -4.17 -10.18 -5.41
C LEU A 52 -4.59 -11.65 -5.61
N PRO A 53 -3.64 -12.58 -5.78
CA PRO A 53 -3.97 -13.99 -5.93
C PRO A 53 -4.74 -14.43 -4.69
N VAL A 54 -5.97 -14.93 -4.88
CA VAL A 54 -6.76 -15.51 -3.80
C VAL A 54 -6.15 -16.86 -3.46
N PRO A 55 -5.60 -17.04 -2.25
CA PRO A 55 -5.07 -18.34 -1.85
C PRO A 55 -6.21 -19.37 -1.89
N LEU A 56 -5.91 -20.58 -2.39
CA LEU A 56 -6.89 -21.67 -2.35
C LEU A 56 -7.36 -21.87 -0.90
N ALA A 57 -8.66 -22.08 -0.71
CA ALA A 57 -9.22 -22.42 0.60
C ALA A 57 -8.58 -23.73 1.12
N PRO A 58 -8.38 -23.90 2.44
CA PRO A 58 -7.73 -25.09 3.01
C PRO A 58 -8.31 -26.41 2.51
N GLU A 59 -9.64 -26.50 2.40
CA GLU A 59 -10.36 -27.70 1.97
C GLU A 59 -10.04 -28.05 0.51
N LYS A 60 -9.97 -27.03 -0.36
CA LYS A 60 -9.59 -27.21 -1.78
C LYS A 60 -8.12 -27.61 -1.92
N ARG A 61 -7.22 -27.15 -1.04
CA ARG A 61 -5.81 -27.58 -1.02
C ARG A 61 -5.70 -29.06 -0.67
N ASP A 62 -6.48 -29.52 0.32
CA ASP A 62 -6.48 -30.92 0.73
C ASP A 62 -7.08 -31.84 -0.34
N MET A 63 -8.14 -31.40 -1.03
CA MET A 63 -8.69 -32.13 -2.17
C MET A 63 -7.67 -32.29 -3.31
N LEU A 64 -6.97 -31.20 -3.68
CA LEU A 64 -5.93 -31.23 -4.72
C LEU A 64 -4.72 -32.09 -4.32
N ARG A 65 -4.33 -32.05 -3.04
CA ARG A 65 -3.25 -32.90 -2.51
C ARG A 65 -3.58 -34.39 -2.64
N ARG A 66 -4.84 -34.78 -2.46
CA ARG A 66 -5.30 -36.18 -2.59
C ARG A 66 -5.37 -36.67 -4.04
N GLN A 67 -5.44 -35.76 -5.02
CA GLN A 67 -5.52 -36.06 -6.45
C GLN A 67 -4.14 -36.08 -7.15
N ALA A 68 -3.06 -36.21 -6.39
CA ALA A 68 -1.68 -36.23 -6.90
C ALA A 68 -1.45 -37.34 -7.94
N PRO A 69 -0.57 -37.12 -8.94
CA PRO A 69 0.44 -36.06 -9.03
C PRO A 69 -0.10 -34.72 -9.58
N LEU A 70 0.34 -33.61 -8.98
CA LEU A 70 0.03 -32.25 -9.45
C LEU A 70 1.02 -31.83 -10.56
N PRO A 71 0.57 -31.11 -11.61
CA PRO A 71 1.47 -30.63 -12.66
C PRO A 71 2.49 -29.61 -12.16
N GLN A 72 3.72 -29.68 -12.68
CA GLN A 72 4.78 -28.68 -12.40
C GLN A 72 4.36 -27.24 -12.74
N ALA A 73 3.41 -27.08 -13.68
CA ALA A 73 2.81 -25.80 -14.03
C ALA A 73 2.21 -25.05 -12.84
N VAL A 74 1.71 -25.75 -11.81
CA VAL A 74 1.13 -25.13 -10.60
C VAL A 74 2.21 -24.40 -9.78
N ILE A 75 3.41 -24.98 -9.68
CA ILE A 75 4.56 -24.36 -9.00
C ILE A 75 5.03 -23.13 -9.78
N THR A 76 5.19 -23.26 -11.10
CA THR A 76 5.57 -22.14 -11.97
C THR A 76 4.55 -20.99 -11.89
N GLN A 77 3.26 -21.30 -11.89
CA GLN A 77 2.19 -20.30 -11.74
C GLN A 77 2.24 -19.61 -10.36
N THR A 78 2.48 -20.37 -9.29
CA THR A 78 2.61 -19.82 -7.93
C THR A 78 3.83 -18.89 -7.82
N GLN A 79 4.98 -19.29 -8.38
CA GLN A 79 6.17 -18.44 -8.42
C GLN A 79 5.92 -17.13 -9.19
N GLN A 80 5.23 -17.19 -10.33
CA GLN A 80 4.86 -16.01 -11.09
C GLN A 80 3.91 -15.10 -10.30
N GLN A 81 2.96 -15.67 -9.54
CA GLN A 81 2.06 -14.90 -8.68
C GLN A 81 2.82 -14.18 -7.57
N LEU A 82 3.75 -14.84 -6.89
CA LEU A 82 4.60 -14.22 -5.87
C LEU A 82 5.47 -13.10 -6.46
N ALA A 83 6.08 -13.34 -7.62
CA ALA A 83 6.89 -12.33 -8.31
C ALA A 83 6.06 -11.12 -8.78
N ARG A 84 4.76 -11.28 -9.05
CA ARG A 84 3.86 -10.16 -9.35
C ARG A 84 3.55 -9.35 -8.09
N LEU A 85 3.31 -10.02 -6.96
CA LEU A 85 3.04 -9.35 -5.69
C LEU A 85 4.21 -8.49 -5.21
N ASP A 86 5.44 -8.99 -5.35
CA ASP A 86 6.65 -8.25 -4.96
C ASP A 86 6.84 -6.94 -5.75
N LYS A 87 6.37 -6.92 -7.00
CA LYS A 87 6.45 -5.75 -7.90
C LYS A 87 5.43 -4.66 -7.59
N LEU A 88 4.42 -4.92 -6.75
CA LEU A 88 3.41 -3.91 -6.43
C LEU A 88 4.02 -2.78 -5.57
N PRO A 89 3.70 -1.50 -5.86
CA PRO A 89 4.06 -0.37 -5.01
C PRO A 89 3.40 -0.47 -3.63
N PRO A 90 3.98 0.08 -2.54
CA PRO A 90 3.37 0.03 -1.20
C PRO A 90 1.95 0.63 -1.11
N ASP A 91 1.64 1.59 -1.98
CA ASP A 91 0.36 2.31 -2.05
C ASP A 91 -0.61 1.73 -3.09
N TRP A 92 -0.33 0.54 -3.65
CA TRP A 92 -1.12 -0.06 -4.72
C TRP A 92 -2.62 -0.16 -4.36
N ASN A 93 -2.92 -0.47 -3.09
CA ASN A 93 -4.29 -0.60 -2.59
C ASN A 93 -5.04 0.74 -2.61
N ILE A 94 -4.34 1.86 -2.33
CA ILE A 94 -4.89 3.21 -2.37
C ILE A 94 -5.16 3.62 -3.82
N VAL A 95 -4.20 3.38 -4.73
CA VAL A 95 -4.32 3.69 -6.16
C VAL A 95 -5.48 2.90 -6.78
N TYR A 96 -5.56 1.60 -6.52
CA TYR A 96 -6.63 0.75 -7.04
C TYR A 96 -8.01 1.14 -6.49
N SER A 97 -8.12 1.42 -5.19
CA SER A 97 -9.36 1.91 -4.58
C SER A 97 -9.83 3.23 -5.20
N ARG A 98 -8.90 4.13 -5.53
CA ARG A 98 -9.21 5.37 -6.26
C ARG A 98 -9.81 5.09 -7.64
N GLN A 99 -9.24 4.15 -8.38
CA GLN A 99 -9.75 3.76 -9.71
C GLN A 99 -11.17 3.19 -9.62
N LEU A 100 -11.46 2.36 -8.61
CA LEU A 100 -12.81 1.83 -8.38
C LEU A 100 -13.81 2.95 -8.09
N ILE A 101 -13.42 3.94 -7.30
CA ILE A 101 -14.26 5.11 -6.99
C ILE A 101 -14.49 5.97 -8.23
N GLU A 102 -13.46 6.22 -9.04
CA GLU A 102 -13.61 6.96 -10.29
C GLU A 102 -14.51 6.22 -11.28
N GLN A 103 -14.38 4.90 -11.39
CA GLN A 103 -15.31 4.08 -12.17
C GLN A 103 -16.75 4.24 -11.64
N ALA A 104 -16.96 4.12 -10.33
CA ALA A 104 -18.28 4.29 -9.72
C ALA A 104 -18.85 5.70 -9.96
N ARG A 105 -18.02 6.75 -9.91
CA ARG A 105 -18.41 8.13 -10.21
C ARG A 105 -18.83 8.33 -11.66
N VAL A 106 -18.16 7.68 -12.60
CA VAL A 106 -18.52 7.73 -14.03
C VAL A 106 -19.84 7.00 -14.29
N LEU A 107 -20.05 5.85 -13.64
CA LEU A 107 -21.24 5.02 -13.85
C LEU A 107 -22.47 5.55 -13.08
N TRP A 108 -22.28 6.04 -11.85
CA TRP A 108 -23.35 6.50 -10.96
C TRP A 108 -22.94 7.77 -10.18
N PRO A 109 -22.99 8.96 -10.81
CA PRO A 109 -22.45 10.20 -10.24
C PRO A 109 -23.07 10.59 -8.89
N GLU A 110 -24.40 10.47 -8.76
CA GLU A 110 -25.12 10.86 -7.54
C GLU A 110 -24.91 9.85 -6.40
N GLN A 111 -25.00 8.56 -6.70
CA GLN A 111 -24.89 7.49 -5.70
C GLN A 111 -23.45 7.30 -5.22
N ALA A 112 -22.45 7.47 -6.09
CA ALA A 112 -21.04 7.29 -5.73
C ALA A 112 -20.46 8.46 -4.92
N LYS A 113 -21.13 9.62 -4.89
CA LYS A 113 -20.62 10.83 -4.24
C LYS A 113 -20.35 10.65 -2.75
N SER A 114 -21.29 10.07 -2.01
CA SER A 114 -21.15 9.81 -0.56
C SER A 114 -20.06 8.79 -0.26
N MET A 115 -20.03 7.68 -1.02
CA MET A 115 -19.00 6.64 -0.91
C MET A 115 -17.60 7.19 -1.16
N ALA A 116 -17.44 8.00 -2.22
CA ALA A 116 -16.17 8.61 -2.56
C ALA A 116 -15.69 9.59 -1.48
N LEU A 117 -16.61 10.39 -0.92
CA LEU A 117 -16.30 11.32 0.16
C LEU A 117 -15.87 10.58 1.43
N HIS A 118 -16.62 9.54 1.82
CA HIS A 118 -16.33 8.73 3.00
C HIS A 118 -14.95 8.08 2.89
N TRP A 119 -14.64 7.45 1.75
CA TRP A 119 -13.35 6.82 1.53
C TRP A 119 -12.18 7.84 1.57
N GLN A 120 -12.36 9.02 0.97
CA GLN A 120 -11.35 10.09 1.03
C GLN A 120 -11.10 10.54 2.48
N GLN A 121 -12.15 10.68 3.28
CA GLN A 121 -12.03 11.03 4.69
C GLN A 121 -11.31 9.95 5.49
N GLN A 122 -11.63 8.66 5.26
CA GLN A 122 -10.94 7.54 5.89
C GLN A 122 -9.44 7.51 5.56
N LEU A 123 -9.08 7.75 4.29
CA LEU A 123 -7.68 7.84 3.90
C LEU A 123 -6.96 8.99 4.59
N ASN A 124 -7.57 10.18 4.62
CA ASN A 124 -6.97 11.34 5.29
C ASN A 124 -6.83 11.11 6.80
N ALA A 125 -7.79 10.42 7.44
CA ALA A 125 -7.74 10.08 8.86
C ALA A 125 -6.68 9.01 9.18
N ALA A 126 -6.43 8.08 8.25
CA ALA A 126 -5.41 7.05 8.39
C ALA A 126 -4.00 7.56 8.02
N ALA A 127 -3.90 8.65 7.26
CA ALA A 127 -2.62 9.25 6.89
C ALA A 127 -1.89 9.80 8.12
N LEU A 128 -0.55 9.69 8.11
CA LEU A 128 0.27 10.25 9.17
C LEU A 128 0.15 11.79 9.14
N PRO A 129 -0.20 12.44 10.27
CA PRO A 129 -0.31 13.90 10.32
C PRO A 129 1.02 14.58 9.96
N THR A 130 0.97 15.70 9.25
CA THR A 130 2.16 16.44 8.81
C THR A 130 3.01 16.90 9.99
N GLU A 131 2.43 17.15 11.15
CA GLU A 131 3.15 17.51 12.37
C GLU A 131 4.12 16.39 12.79
N ARG A 132 3.72 15.11 12.63
CA ARG A 132 4.57 13.96 12.99
C ARG A 132 5.73 13.76 12.02
N LEU A 133 5.64 14.27 10.78
CA LEU A 133 6.73 14.23 9.81
C LEU A 133 7.92 15.13 10.22
N ASN A 134 7.67 16.15 11.04
CA ASN A 134 8.69 17.14 11.40
C ASN A 134 9.59 16.74 12.56
N GLY A 135 9.29 15.64 13.28
CA GLY A 135 9.99 15.28 14.51
C GLY A 135 11.49 15.06 14.31
N TRP A 136 11.87 14.36 13.24
CA TRP A 136 13.27 14.12 12.88
C TRP A 136 14.01 15.43 12.55
N TYR A 137 13.49 16.18 11.59
CA TYR A 137 14.06 17.46 11.16
C TYR A 137 14.26 18.42 12.35
N GLN A 138 13.24 18.58 13.21
CA GLN A 138 13.33 19.42 14.39
C GLN A 138 14.38 18.93 15.39
N GLY A 139 14.49 17.61 15.60
CA GLY A 139 15.51 17.01 16.44
C GLY A 139 16.93 17.32 15.93
N MET A 140 17.15 17.11 14.64
CA MET A 140 18.43 17.40 13.98
C MET A 140 18.79 18.89 14.02
N MET A 141 17.82 19.79 13.78
CA MET A 141 18.03 21.24 13.91
C MET A 141 18.42 21.66 15.32
N ARG A 142 17.80 21.07 16.35
CA ARG A 142 18.15 21.32 17.76
C ARG A 142 19.55 20.82 18.09
N LEU A 143 19.93 19.63 17.60
CA LEU A 143 21.27 19.10 17.75
C LEU A 143 22.30 20.01 17.06
N GLN A 144 22.01 20.52 15.86
CA GLN A 144 22.92 21.42 15.14
C GLN A 144 23.17 22.71 15.93
N LYS A 145 22.09 23.34 16.39
CA LYS A 145 22.18 24.53 17.23
C LYS A 145 22.96 24.28 18.52
N LEU A 146 22.85 23.08 19.10
CA LEU A 146 23.63 22.71 20.29
C LEU A 146 25.12 22.55 19.94
N SER A 147 25.44 21.90 18.83
CA SER A 147 26.82 21.78 18.32
C SER A 147 27.46 23.15 18.10
N ASP A 148 26.75 24.05 17.43
CA ASP A 148 27.24 25.41 17.14
C ASP A 148 27.49 26.22 18.43
N ARG A 149 26.60 26.11 19.43
CA ARG A 149 26.78 26.75 20.75
C ARG A 149 27.99 26.21 21.50
N LEU A 150 28.22 24.90 21.45
CA LEU A 150 29.38 24.29 22.07
C LEU A 150 30.68 24.73 21.37
N ASN A 151 30.64 24.95 20.05
CA ASN A 151 31.78 25.49 19.30
C ASN A 151 32.21 26.87 19.78
N VAL A 152 31.25 27.79 19.92
CA VAL A 152 31.52 29.16 20.42
C VAL A 152 32.06 29.16 21.86
N LEU A 153 31.58 28.27 22.74
CA LEU A 153 32.03 28.21 24.13
C LEU A 153 33.49 27.76 24.28
N ASP A 154 33.94 26.86 23.41
CA ASP A 154 35.32 26.36 23.40
C ASP A 154 36.31 27.44 22.93
N GLU A 155 35.93 28.21 21.90
CA GLU A 155 36.72 29.34 21.40
C GLU A 155 36.95 30.43 22.47
N GLN A 156 36.01 30.58 23.42
CA GLN A 156 36.11 31.58 24.49
C GLN A 156 36.80 31.10 25.77
N LYS A 157 36.92 29.78 26.01
CA LYS A 157 37.50 29.24 27.25
C LYS A 157 38.32 27.98 26.99
N GLY A 158 39.58 28.15 26.60
CA GLY A 158 40.54 27.06 26.31
C GLY A 158 40.97 26.16 27.49
N LYS A 159 40.10 25.81 28.45
CA LYS A 159 40.43 25.01 29.64
C LYS A 159 39.33 24.08 30.17
N TYR A 160 38.33 23.67 29.38
CA TYR A 160 37.36 22.67 29.85
C TYR A 160 37.38 21.41 28.97
N MET A 161 38.05 20.36 29.46
CA MET A 161 38.05 19.01 28.88
C MET A 161 36.62 18.47 28.62
N THR A 162 35.64 18.95 29.38
CA THR A 162 34.23 18.53 29.30
C THR A 162 33.46 19.10 28.10
N VAL A 163 33.84 20.25 27.55
CA VAL A 163 33.15 20.83 26.36
C VAL A 163 33.50 20.04 25.10
N SER A 164 34.75 19.59 24.96
CA SER A 164 35.20 18.73 23.86
C SER A 164 34.54 17.35 23.88
N GLU A 165 34.29 16.80 25.07
CA GLU A 165 33.52 15.55 25.25
C GLU A 165 32.05 15.74 24.83
N LEU A 166 31.42 16.85 25.21
CA LEU A 166 30.05 17.17 24.80
C LEU A 166 29.92 17.41 23.28
N LYS A 167 30.89 18.09 22.67
CA LYS A 167 30.94 18.24 21.20
C LYS A 167 31.04 16.89 20.51
N SER A 168 31.97 16.06 20.97
CA SER A 168 32.16 14.71 20.44
C SER A 168 30.86 13.89 20.59
N ALA A 169 30.20 13.96 21.74
CA ALA A 169 28.94 13.26 21.98
C ALA A 169 27.80 13.75 21.05
N VAL A 170 27.66 15.07 20.86
CA VAL A 170 26.65 15.64 19.96
C VAL A 170 26.93 15.25 18.51
N PHE A 171 28.18 15.32 18.08
CA PHE A 171 28.59 14.91 16.74
C PHE A 171 28.33 13.41 16.50
N SER A 172 28.73 12.55 17.44
CA SER A 172 28.46 11.10 17.35
C SER A 172 26.96 10.80 17.34
N THR A 173 26.17 11.55 18.10
CA THR A 173 24.70 11.43 18.11
C THR A 173 24.12 11.79 16.74
N MET A 174 24.52 12.92 16.16
CA MET A 174 24.11 13.32 14.81
C MET A 174 24.52 12.31 13.75
N GLN A 175 25.76 11.81 13.84
CA GLN A 175 26.27 10.82 12.91
C GLN A 175 25.44 9.54 13.00
N SER A 176 25.14 9.06 14.21
CA SER A 176 24.30 7.88 14.43
C SER A 176 22.91 8.05 13.84
N PHE A 177 22.28 9.23 14.02
CA PHE A 177 20.99 9.52 13.40
C PHE A 177 21.10 9.55 11.86
N ASN A 178 22.12 10.18 11.30
CA ASN A 178 22.29 10.27 9.84
C ASN A 178 22.71 8.96 9.15
N GLN A 179 22.97 7.87 9.90
CA GLN A 179 23.23 6.55 9.30
C GLN A 179 22.02 6.02 8.52
N SER A 180 20.80 6.36 8.94
CA SER A 180 19.58 5.98 8.24
C SER A 180 18.52 7.06 8.41
N ILE A 181 18.18 7.73 7.30
CA ILE A 181 17.11 8.74 7.29
C ILE A 181 15.77 8.00 7.40
N PRO A 182 14.93 8.34 8.39
CA PRO A 182 13.65 7.68 8.58
C PRO A 182 12.67 7.97 7.43
N ALA A 183 11.71 7.07 7.21
CA ALA A 183 10.71 7.21 6.16
C ALA A 183 9.86 8.48 6.34
N GLU A 184 9.65 8.93 7.57
CA GLU A 184 8.95 10.15 7.93
C GLU A 184 9.66 11.40 7.41
N GLU A 185 10.99 11.47 7.52
CA GLU A 185 11.76 12.60 6.96
C GLU A 185 11.77 12.56 5.43
N GLN A 186 11.88 11.36 4.84
CA GLN A 186 11.77 11.20 3.39
C GLN A 186 10.39 11.66 2.86
N LEU A 187 9.31 11.35 3.57
CA LEU A 187 7.95 11.83 3.29
C LEU A 187 7.86 13.36 3.43
N ARG A 188 8.45 13.93 4.48
CA ARG A 188 8.50 15.39 4.68
C ARG A 188 9.15 16.09 3.49
N ILE A 189 10.34 15.65 3.08
CA ILE A 189 11.06 16.20 1.92
C ILE A 189 10.24 16.09 0.64
N LEU A 190 9.58 14.94 0.41
CA LEU A 190 8.73 14.77 -0.77
C LEU A 190 7.49 15.68 -0.74
N SER A 191 6.94 15.96 0.45
CA SER A 191 5.78 16.85 0.62
C SER A 191 6.09 18.33 0.36
N GLU A 192 7.36 18.74 0.40
CA GLU A 192 7.78 20.11 0.06
C GLU A 192 7.75 20.38 -1.44
N ASN A 193 7.63 19.36 -2.29
CA ASN A 193 7.53 19.55 -3.74
C ASN A 193 6.26 20.34 -4.10
N PRO A 194 6.36 21.35 -4.99
CA PRO A 194 5.20 22.15 -5.40
C PRO A 194 4.10 21.29 -6.03
N ALA A 195 2.85 21.65 -5.76
CA ALA A 195 1.71 21.00 -6.38
C ALA A 195 1.76 21.11 -7.92
N GLY A 196 1.56 19.97 -8.61
CA GLY A 196 1.59 19.90 -10.08
C GLY A 196 2.97 19.61 -10.68
N VAL A 197 4.05 19.60 -9.89
CA VAL A 197 5.37 19.17 -10.34
C VAL A 197 5.54 17.67 -10.08
N PRO A 198 5.99 16.87 -11.07
CA PRO A 198 6.29 15.46 -10.87
C PRO A 198 7.35 15.26 -9.77
N LEU A 199 7.09 14.33 -8.85
CA LEU A 199 8.04 14.00 -7.79
C LEU A 199 9.34 13.41 -8.38
N PRO A 200 10.51 13.69 -7.79
CA PRO A 200 11.78 13.13 -8.25
C PRO A 200 11.74 11.59 -8.22
N ALA A 201 11.99 10.95 -9.37
CA ALA A 201 11.84 9.50 -9.53
C ALA A 201 12.74 8.70 -8.58
N ALA A 202 13.98 9.15 -8.37
CA ALA A 202 14.93 8.49 -7.46
C ALA A 202 14.48 8.57 -6.00
N ALA A 203 14.05 9.75 -5.53
CA ALA A 203 13.57 9.94 -4.16
C ALA A 203 12.30 9.13 -3.90
N ARG A 204 11.39 9.07 -4.88
CA ARG A 204 10.19 8.22 -4.81
C ARG A 204 10.56 6.74 -4.70
N ALA A 205 11.43 6.23 -5.57
CA ALA A 205 11.84 4.83 -5.57
C ALA A 205 12.54 4.43 -4.25
N GLN A 206 13.36 5.32 -3.69
CA GLN A 206 14.03 5.09 -2.41
C GLN A 206 13.03 5.01 -1.24
N LEU A 207 12.04 5.92 -1.18
CA LEU A 207 10.99 5.86 -0.17
C LEU A 207 10.14 4.59 -0.33
N GLU A 208 9.74 4.25 -1.55
CA GLU A 208 8.97 3.03 -1.83
C GLU A 208 9.70 1.79 -1.31
N MET A 209 11.01 1.68 -1.56
CA MET A 209 11.85 0.59 -1.05
C MET A 209 11.85 0.56 0.49
N HIS A 210 12.04 1.71 1.15
CA HIS A 210 12.07 1.79 2.60
C HIS A 210 10.73 1.38 3.23
N LEU A 211 9.60 1.83 2.66
CA LEU A 211 8.27 1.43 3.10
C LEU A 211 8.02 -0.09 2.94
N LYS A 212 8.51 -0.70 1.84
CA LYS A 212 8.47 -2.16 1.68
C LYS A 212 9.23 -2.88 2.79
N GLN A 213 10.43 -2.41 3.13
CA GLN A 213 11.23 -2.99 4.21
C GLN A 213 10.54 -2.88 5.57
N LEU A 214 9.97 -1.72 5.91
CA LEU A 214 9.21 -1.51 7.15
C LEU A 214 7.98 -2.43 7.21
N THR A 215 7.26 -2.56 6.10
CA THR A 215 6.10 -3.46 5.99
C THR A 215 6.49 -4.92 6.20
N ALA A 216 7.59 -5.37 5.56
CA ALA A 216 8.11 -6.71 5.73
C ALA A 216 8.55 -6.98 7.18
N ARG A 217 9.19 -6.00 7.83
CA ARG A 217 9.58 -6.10 9.24
C ARG A 217 8.36 -6.20 10.16
N TYR A 218 7.33 -5.39 9.93
CA TYR A 218 6.08 -5.46 10.68
C TYR A 218 5.39 -6.83 10.50
N ALA A 219 5.36 -7.36 9.28
CA ALA A 219 4.82 -8.69 9.00
C ALA A 219 5.59 -9.80 9.73
N ALA A 220 6.93 -9.73 9.77
CA ALA A 220 7.75 -10.66 10.53
C ALA A 220 7.46 -10.60 12.03
N ILE A 221 7.32 -9.39 12.59
CA ILE A 221 6.94 -9.20 14.00
C ILE A 221 5.57 -9.85 14.28
N LYS A 222 4.58 -9.64 13.42
CA LYS A 222 3.26 -10.28 13.55
C LYS A 222 3.35 -11.80 13.51
N GLN A 223 4.18 -12.37 12.63
CA GLN A 223 4.38 -13.82 12.55
C GLN A 223 5.00 -14.37 13.83
N THR A 224 5.97 -13.67 14.42
CA THR A 224 6.59 -14.09 15.69
C THR A 224 5.69 -13.90 16.91
N ALA A 225 4.76 -12.94 16.85
CA ALA A 225 3.86 -12.61 17.95
C ALA A 225 2.53 -13.36 17.90
N SER A 226 2.21 -14.04 16.80
CA SER A 226 1.03 -14.89 16.72
C SER A 226 1.35 -16.23 17.40
N GLU A 227 0.79 -16.42 18.59
CA GLU A 227 0.69 -17.72 19.29
C GLU A 227 -0.19 -18.71 18.51
#